data_AF-A0A7C9RZ32-F1
#
_entry.id   AF-A0A7C9RZ32-F1
#
_cell.length_a   1.000
_cell.length_b   1.000
_cell.length_c   1.000
_cell.angle_alpha   90.00
_cell.angle_beta   90.00
_cell.angle_gamma   90.00
#
_symmetry.space_group_name_H-M   'P 1'
#
loop_
_entity.id
_entity.type
_entity.pdbx_description
1 polymer ?
#
loop_
_entity_poly.entity_id
_entity_poly.type
_entity_poly.pdbx_seq_one_letter_code
_entity_poly.pdbx_strand_id
1 'polypeptide(L)'
;MGLPEDEQRELDDIEQRLAEDDPEFAAKLVKTPSPHHRLPPHVLRLIGLLLIYAVGLVVVVTGVSLSSIVLITLGAAVAAFGPVTIVVRAWRTRGNDESSV
;
A
#
# COMPACT_ATOMS: atom_id res chain seq x y z
N MET A 1 -15.23 -18.23 0.07
CA MET A 1 -15.80 -19.59 -0.12
C MET A 1 -14.77 -20.37 -0.90
N GLY A 2 -14.20 -21.40 -0.27
CA GLY A 2 -13.22 -22.29 -0.92
C GLY A 2 -13.92 -23.29 -1.82
N LEU A 3 -13.18 -23.90 -2.74
CA LEU A 3 -13.68 -24.94 -3.64
C LEU A 3 -14.15 -26.16 -2.84
N PRO A 4 -15.24 -26.83 -3.22
CA PRO A 4 -15.61 -28.18 -2.77
C PRO A 4 -14.40 -29.13 -2.73
N GLU A 5 -14.37 -30.03 -1.76
CA GLU A 5 -13.22 -30.90 -1.45
C GLU A 5 -12.85 -31.84 -2.61
N ASP A 6 -13.84 -32.24 -3.40
CA ASP A 6 -13.65 -33.09 -4.57
C ASP A 6 -12.95 -32.36 -5.72
N GLU A 7 -13.29 -31.07 -5.92
CA GLU A 7 -12.67 -30.22 -6.94
C GLU A 7 -11.22 -29.89 -6.59
N GLN A 8 -10.89 -29.73 -5.29
CA GLN A 8 -9.51 -29.53 -4.85
C GLN A 8 -8.63 -30.74 -5.15
N ARG A 9 -9.18 -31.96 -5.04
CA ARG A 9 -8.43 -33.20 -5.31
C ARG A 9 -8.11 -33.37 -6.79
N GLU A 10 -9.05 -33.02 -7.66
CA GLU A 10 -8.84 -33.04 -9.10
C GLU A 10 -7.83 -31.97 -9.54
N LEU A 11 -7.85 -30.80 -8.90
CA LEU A 11 -6.85 -29.74 -9.08
C LEU A 11 -5.44 -30.19 -8.65
N ASP A 12 -5.29 -30.82 -7.49
CA ASP A 12 -4.01 -31.35 -7.01
C ASP A 12 -3.43 -32.39 -7.99
N ASP A 13 -4.27 -33.28 -8.52
CA ASP A 13 -3.87 -34.27 -9.52
C ASP A 13 -3.42 -33.61 -10.84
N ILE A 14 -4.08 -32.53 -11.27
CA ILE A 14 -3.69 -31.76 -12.46
C ILE A 14 -2.38 -31.01 -12.22
N GLU A 15 -2.20 -30.40 -11.04
CA GLU A 15 -0.99 -29.68 -10.68
C GLU A 15 0.21 -30.62 -10.61
N GLN A 16 0.04 -31.83 -10.07
CA GLN A 16 1.09 -32.83 -10.03
C GLN A 16 1.50 -33.28 -11.44
N ARG A 17 0.55 -33.52 -12.34
CA ARG A 17 0.85 -33.87 -13.75
C ARG A 17 1.52 -32.72 -14.50
N LEU A 18 1.07 -31.48 -14.28
CA LEU A 18 1.63 -30.31 -14.95
C LEU A 18 3.04 -29.97 -14.43
N ALA A 19 3.33 -30.23 -13.14
CA ALA A 19 4.66 -30.08 -12.57
C ALA A 19 5.65 -31.15 -13.04
N GLU A 20 5.16 -32.36 -13.33
CA GLU A 20 5.94 -33.43 -13.96
C GLU A 20 6.24 -33.13 -15.43
N ASP A 21 5.27 -32.58 -16.17
CA ASP A 21 5.41 -32.26 -17.59
C ASP A 21 6.24 -30.99 -17.86
N ASP A 22 6.16 -29.97 -17.00
CA ASP A 22 6.96 -28.75 -17.13
C ASP A 22 7.44 -28.15 -15.78
N PRO A 23 8.65 -28.52 -15.33
CA PRO A 23 9.22 -28.02 -14.09
C PRO A 23 9.59 -26.53 -14.14
N GLU A 24 9.78 -25.94 -15.33
CA GLU A 24 10.09 -24.52 -15.49
C GLU A 24 8.85 -23.65 -15.25
N PHE A 25 7.67 -24.10 -15.71
CA PHE A 25 6.40 -23.45 -15.40
C PHE A 25 6.04 -23.57 -13.91
N ALA A 26 6.25 -24.73 -13.28
CA ALA A 26 6.05 -24.90 -11.85
C ALA A 26 6.91 -23.93 -11.03
N ALA A 27 8.19 -23.77 -11.40
CA ALA A 27 9.09 -22.82 -10.76
C ALA A 27 8.63 -21.36 -10.92
N LYS A 28 7.99 -20.99 -12.04
CA LYS A 28 7.43 -19.66 -12.28
C LYS A 28 6.13 -19.42 -11.48
N LEU A 29 5.29 -20.45 -11.33
CA LEU A 29 4.07 -20.40 -10.54
C LEU A 29 4.36 -20.26 -9.04
N VAL A 30 5.30 -21.03 -8.50
CA VAL A 30 5.77 -20.90 -7.10
C VAL A 30 6.39 -19.53 -6.83
N LYS A 31 7.01 -18.92 -7.83
CA LYS A 31 7.60 -17.57 -7.73
C LYS A 31 6.56 -16.46 -7.84
N THR A 32 5.31 -16.78 -8.19
CA THR A 32 4.22 -15.82 -8.20
C THR A 32 3.74 -15.64 -6.76
N PRO A 33 4.01 -14.50 -6.11
CA PRO A 33 3.54 -14.29 -4.74
C PRO A 33 2.00 -14.36 -4.75
N SER A 34 1.47 -15.25 -3.92
CA SER A 34 0.04 -15.48 -3.67
C SER A 34 -0.83 -14.23 -3.93
N PRO A 35 -1.87 -14.32 -4.79
CA PRO A 35 -2.70 -13.19 -5.19
C PRO A 35 -3.57 -12.64 -4.05
N HIS A 36 -3.61 -13.29 -2.88
CA HIS A 36 -4.69 -13.02 -1.93
C HIS A 36 -4.42 -11.89 -0.92
N HIS A 37 -3.18 -11.44 -0.67
CA HIS A 37 -3.02 -10.41 0.39
C HIS A 37 -1.71 -9.63 0.40
N ARG A 38 -1.22 -9.15 -0.73
CA ARG A 38 -0.19 -8.10 -0.70
C ARG A 38 -0.70 -6.88 -1.44
N LEU A 39 -1.50 -6.07 -0.73
CA LEU A 39 -1.67 -4.67 -1.11
C LEU A 39 -0.27 -4.13 -1.38
N PRO A 40 -0.01 -3.65 -2.60
CA PRO A 40 1.35 -3.30 -2.94
C PRO A 40 1.77 -2.11 -2.06
N PRO A 41 3.06 -2.01 -1.70
CA PRO A 41 3.52 -1.11 -0.64
C PRO A 41 3.17 0.37 -0.88
N HIS A 42 2.97 0.76 -2.14
CA HIS A 42 2.50 2.09 -2.52
C HIS A 42 1.04 2.34 -2.12
N VAL A 43 0.14 1.36 -2.26
CA VAL A 43 -1.26 1.46 -1.83
C VAL A 43 -1.34 1.53 -0.31
N LEU A 44 -0.57 0.70 0.41
CA LEU A 44 -0.52 0.76 1.87
C LEU A 44 -0.07 2.13 2.38
N ARG A 45 0.92 2.73 1.70
CA ARG A 45 1.41 4.07 1.99
C ARG A 45 0.38 5.16 1.71
N LEU A 46 -0.36 5.05 0.61
CA LEU A 46 -1.46 5.96 0.27
C LEU A 46 -2.57 5.91 1.32
N ILE A 47 -2.95 4.71 1.75
CA ILE A 47 -3.95 4.51 2.81
C ILE A 47 -3.47 5.18 4.10
N GLY A 48 -2.21 4.94 4.52
CA GLY A 48 -1.66 5.57 5.72
C GLY A 48 -1.67 7.10 5.64
N LEU A 49 -1.32 7.68 4.48
CA LEU A 49 -1.32 9.13 4.28
C LEU A 49 -2.73 9.72 4.32
N LEU A 50 -3.70 9.03 3.72
CA LEU A 50 -5.11 9.40 3.79
C LEU A 50 -5.63 9.38 5.23
N LEU A 51 -5.25 8.36 5.99
CA LEU A 51 -5.67 8.18 7.40
C LEU A 51 -5.10 9.30 8.28
N ILE A 52 -3.81 9.63 8.13
CA ILE A 52 -3.17 10.75 8.83
C ILE A 52 -3.85 12.09 8.48
N TYR A 53 -4.14 12.31 7.19
CA TYR A 53 -4.84 13.50 6.74
C TYR A 53 -6.24 13.62 7.37
N ALA A 54 -7.02 12.53 7.36
CA ALA A 54 -8.35 12.49 7.98
C ALA A 54 -8.29 12.79 9.48
N VAL A 55 -7.33 12.20 10.20
CA VAL A 55 -7.11 12.48 11.64
C VAL A 55 -6.77 13.95 11.88
N GLY A 56 -5.85 14.53 11.10
CA GLY A 56 -5.51 15.95 11.19
C GLY A 56 -6.73 16.86 10.97
N LEU A 57 -7.57 16.52 10.00
CA LEU A 57 -8.79 17.27 9.69
C LEU A 57 -9.80 17.21 10.84
N VAL A 58 -9.99 16.04 11.46
CA VAL A 58 -10.83 15.90 12.66
C VAL A 58 -10.32 16.78 13.79
N VAL A 59 -9.01 16.79 14.05
CA VAL A 59 -8.40 17.64 15.09
C VAL A 59 -8.62 19.13 14.81
N VAL A 60 -8.50 19.57 13.55
CA VAL A 60 -8.80 20.96 13.16
C VAL A 60 -10.26 21.29 13.45
N VAL A 61 -11.20 20.46 13.02
CA VAL A 61 -12.65 20.69 13.23
C VAL A 61 -12.96 20.76 14.72
N THR A 62 -12.40 19.85 15.52
CA THR A 62 -12.53 19.91 16.99
C THR A 62 -11.93 21.21 17.55
N GLY A 63 -10.74 21.61 17.10
CA GLY A 63 -10.10 22.85 17.52
C GLY A 63 -10.92 24.10 17.20
N VAL A 64 -11.56 24.15 16.04
CA VAL A 64 -12.49 25.22 15.64
C VAL A 64 -13.70 25.25 16.58
N SER A 65 -14.33 24.10 16.84
CA SER A 65 -15.48 24.00 17.76
C SER A 65 -15.15 24.45 19.19
N LEU A 66 -13.91 24.26 19.63
CA LEU A 66 -13.40 24.69 20.94
C LEU A 66 -12.78 26.10 20.92
N SER A 67 -12.77 26.80 19.79
CA SER A 67 -12.09 28.10 19.60
C SER A 67 -10.62 28.11 20.05
N SER A 68 -9.94 26.98 19.94
CA SER A 68 -8.57 26.81 20.40
C SER A 68 -7.58 26.91 19.24
N ILE A 69 -6.87 28.04 19.17
CA ILE A 69 -5.82 28.29 18.15
C ILE A 69 -4.75 27.20 18.16
N VAL A 70 -4.41 26.67 19.34
CA VAL A 70 -3.41 25.61 19.50
C VAL A 70 -3.84 24.33 18.80
N LEU A 71 -5.11 23.92 18.97
CA LEU A 71 -5.62 22.71 18.32
C LEU A 71 -5.75 22.88 16.81
N ILE A 72 -6.15 24.07 16.34
CA ILE A 72 -6.26 24.39 14.93
C ILE A 72 -4.88 24.32 14.25
N THR A 73 -3.88 24.98 14.84
CA THR A 73 -2.51 24.99 14.29
C THR A 73 -1.87 23.61 14.29
N LEU A 74 -2.07 22.83 15.36
CA LEU A 74 -1.57 21.46 15.45
C LEU A 74 -2.24 20.54 14.42
N GLY A 75 -3.57 20.58 14.31
CA GLY A 75 -4.30 19.78 13.33
C GLY A 75 -3.92 20.11 11.89
N ALA A 76 -3.73 21.40 11.59
CA ALA A 76 -3.29 21.86 10.28
C ALA A 76 -1.88 21.37 9.94
N ALA A 77 -0.95 21.40 10.90
CA ALA A 77 0.41 20.88 10.73
C ALA A 77 0.40 19.36 10.43
N VAL A 78 -0.42 18.58 11.16
CA VAL A 78 -0.56 17.13 10.94
C VAL A 78 -1.18 16.83 9.57
N ALA A 79 -2.23 17.56 9.18
CA ALA A 79 -2.87 17.39 7.87
C ALA A 79 -1.92 17.76 6.71
N ALA A 80 -1.09 18.80 6.88
CA ALA A 80 -0.13 19.23 5.88
C ALA A 80 1.09 18.29 5.75
N PHE A 81 1.41 17.51 6.77
CA PHE A 81 2.60 16.64 6.78
C PHE A 81 2.63 15.66 5.60
N GLY A 82 1.50 15.01 5.30
CA GLY A 82 1.37 14.09 4.17
C GLY A 82 1.78 14.72 2.83
N PRO A 83 1.06 15.73 2.32
CA PRO A 83 1.38 16.36 1.04
C PRO A 83 2.78 17.00 1.02
N VAL A 84 3.22 17.63 2.11
CA VAL A 84 4.56 18.24 2.19
C VAL A 84 5.65 17.19 2.00
N THR A 85 5.54 16.02 2.64
CA THR A 85 6.54 14.95 2.47
C THR A 85 6.57 14.39 1.05
N ILE A 86 5.43 14.35 0.34
CA ILE A 86 5.37 13.92 -1.07
C ILE A 86 6.11 14.93 -1.95
N VAL A 87 5.82 16.23 -1.78
CA VAL A 87 6.46 17.30 -2.55
C VAL A 87 7.97 17.33 -2.31
N VAL A 88 8.40 17.29 -1.04
CA VAL A 88 9.83 17.29 -0.67
C VAL A 88 10.54 16.07 -1.25
N ARG A 89 9.90 14.89 -1.24
CA ARG A 89 10.50 13.68 -1.82
C ARG A 89 10.60 13.78 -3.35
N ALA A 90 9.59 14.34 -4.02
CA ALA A 90 9.61 14.54 -5.47
C ALA A 90 10.71 15.52 -5.91
N TRP A 91 10.98 16.56 -5.11
CA TRP A 91 12.09 17.48 -5.37
C TRP A 91 13.46 16.83 -5.15
N ARG A 92 13.60 16.02 -4.10
CA ARG A 92 14.87 15.32 -3.82
C ARG A 92 15.22 14.27 -4.88
N THR A 93 14.22 13.62 -5.49
CA THR A 93 14.49 12.67 -6.58
C THR A 93 14.96 13.38 -7.86
N ARG A 94 14.44 14.57 -8.18
CA ARG A 94 14.87 15.34 -9.36
C ARG A 94 16.30 15.86 -9.26
N GLY A 95 16.69 16.39 -8.10
CA GLY A 95 18.03 16.96 -7.90
C GLY A 95 19.17 15.93 -7.98
N ASN A 96 18.88 14.64 -7.78
CA ASN A 96 19.88 13.58 -7.91
C ASN A 96 20.19 13.24 -9.38
N ASP A 97 19.22 13.39 -10.28
CA ASP A 97 19.39 13.06 -11.70
C ASP A 97 20.27 14.10 -12.42
N GLU A 98 20.16 15.38 -12.04
CA GLU A 98 20.91 16.49 -12.63
C GLU A 98 22.40 16.52 -12.23
N SER A 99 22.80 15.83 -11.16
CA SER A 99 24.21 15.77 -10.71
C SER A 99 25.04 14.65 -11.36
N SER A 100 24.43 13.87 -12.25
CA SER A 100 25.03 12.69 -12.90
C SER A 100 25.34 12.88 -14.40
N VAL A 101 25.23 14.10 -14.92
CA VAL A 101 25.49 14.48 -16.32
C VAL A 101 26.73 15.37 -16.41
#